data_AF-A0A847VYE2-F1
#
_entry.id   AF-A0A847VYE2-F1
#
_cell.length_a   1.000
_cell.length_b   1.000
_cell.length_c   1.000
_cell.angle_alpha   90.00
_cell.angle_beta   90.00
_cell.angle_gamma   90.00
#
_symmetry.space_group_name_H-M   'P 1'
#
loop_
_entity.id
_entity.type
_entity.pdbx_description
1 polymer ?
#
loop_
_entity_poly.entity_id
_entity_poly.type
_entity_poly.pdbx_seq_one_letter_code
_entity_poly.pdbx_strand_id
1 'polypeptide(L)'
;MLDQETKRKIDSARNILVGKVPDPKQQVDQITNALIYKFMDDMDKENEEVGLKAQFFIDDWKKFSWTELLNNKLSGQERLDLYTQAIANMSKNPHIPQLFRDIFKGAFLPYND
;
A
#
# COMPACT_ATOMS: atom_id res chain seq x y z
N MET A 1 -3.10 -2.79 -23.01
CA MET A 1 -2.43 -1.49 -22.70
C MET A 1 -3.30 -0.74 -21.71
N LEU A 2 -2.70 -0.01 -20.75
CA LEU A 2 -3.45 0.84 -19.82
C LEU A 2 -4.18 1.97 -20.57
N ASP A 3 -5.40 2.28 -20.15
CA ASP A 3 -6.19 3.39 -20.67
C ASP A 3 -5.58 4.76 -20.30
N GLN A 4 -6.09 5.83 -20.92
CA GLN A 4 -5.56 7.18 -20.74
C GLN A 4 -5.78 7.73 -19.32
N GLU A 5 -6.88 7.36 -18.66
CA GLU A 5 -7.21 7.83 -17.32
C GLU A 5 -6.26 7.21 -16.29
N THR A 6 -6.06 5.89 -16.37
CA THR A 6 -5.12 5.15 -15.53
C THR A 6 -3.70 5.70 -15.66
N LYS A 7 -3.25 5.98 -16.90
CA LYS A 7 -1.94 6.62 -17.13
C LYS A 7 -1.82 7.98 -16.44
N ARG A 8 -2.84 8.84 -16.57
CA ARG A 8 -2.85 10.16 -15.91
C ARG A 8 -2.79 10.07 -14.39
N LYS A 9 -3.46 9.08 -13.78
CA LYS A 9 -3.40 8.85 -12.32
C LYS A 9 -2.00 8.46 -11.87
N ILE A 10 -1.34 7.55 -12.61
CA ILE A 10 0.04 7.14 -12.33
C ILE A 10 1.01 8.31 -12.52
N ASP A 11 0.86 9.09 -13.60
CA ASP A 11 1.67 10.28 -13.85
C ASP A 11 1.51 11.31 -12.74
N SER A 12 0.29 11.49 -12.23
CA SER A 12 0.02 12.40 -11.11
C SER A 12 0.67 11.91 -9.81
N ALA A 13 0.58 10.62 -9.51
CA ALA A 13 1.26 10.03 -8.36
C ALA A 13 2.78 10.20 -8.45
N ARG A 14 3.36 9.97 -9.64
CA ARG A 14 4.79 10.20 -9.89
C ARG A 14 5.15 11.66 -9.65
N ASN A 15 4.38 12.61 -10.19
CA ASN A 15 4.65 14.04 -10.02
C ASN A 15 4.64 14.48 -8.55
N ILE A 16 3.81 13.86 -7.70
CA ILE A 16 3.81 14.12 -6.24
C ILE A 16 5.12 13.66 -5.58
N LEU A 17 5.73 12.58 -6.09
CA LEU A 17 6.98 12.04 -5.58
C LEU A 17 8.22 12.76 -6.11
N VAL A 18 8.10 13.48 -7.23
CA VAL A 18 9.18 14.34 -7.75
C VAL A 18 9.57 15.36 -6.68
N GLY A 19 10.88 15.45 -6.39
CA GLY A 19 11.43 16.32 -5.36
C GLY A 19 11.45 15.72 -3.95
N LYS A 20 10.63 14.69 -3.66
CA LYS A 20 10.68 13.91 -2.41
C LYS A 20 11.53 12.65 -2.55
N VAL A 21 11.40 11.98 -3.69
CA VAL A 21 12.15 10.78 -4.07
C VAL A 21 12.89 11.11 -5.36
N PRO A 22 14.19 11.44 -5.33
CA PRO A 22 14.90 11.91 -6.52
C PRO A 22 15.05 10.87 -7.62
N ASP A 23 15.19 9.60 -7.24
CA ASP A 23 15.39 8.48 -8.15
C ASP A 23 14.06 8.04 -8.78
N PRO A 24 13.88 8.18 -10.12
CA PRO A 24 12.66 7.77 -10.81
C PRO A 24 12.32 6.29 -10.63
N LYS A 25 13.34 5.42 -10.48
CA LYS A 25 13.10 3.99 -10.24
C LYS A 25 12.42 3.80 -8.89
N GLN A 26 12.91 4.47 -7.85
CA GLN A 26 12.30 4.41 -6.52
C GLN A 26 10.89 5.01 -6.50
N GLN A 27 10.60 6.04 -7.30
CA GLN A 27 9.23 6.54 -7.46
C GLN A 27 8.30 5.45 -7.99
N VAL A 28 8.73 4.71 -9.01
CA VAL A 28 7.97 3.58 -9.57
C VAL A 28 7.79 2.49 -8.51
N ASP A 29 8.82 2.18 -7.72
CA ASP A 29 8.73 1.17 -6.65
C ASP A 29 7.73 1.59 -5.57
N GLN A 30 7.73 2.86 -5.14
CA GLN A 30 6.76 3.38 -4.17
C GLN A 30 5.31 3.27 -4.68
N ILE A 31 5.06 3.66 -5.93
CA ILE A 31 3.73 3.58 -6.53
C ILE A 31 3.29 2.11 -6.66
N THR A 32 4.18 1.25 -7.13
CA THR A 32 3.91 -0.20 -7.28
C THR A 32 3.54 -0.83 -5.93
N ASN A 33 4.32 -0.57 -4.89
CA ASN A 33 4.07 -1.11 -3.56
C ASN A 33 2.75 -0.60 -2.97
N ALA A 34 2.45 0.69 -3.15
CA ALA A 34 1.18 1.28 -2.71
C ALA A 34 -0.02 0.67 -3.47
N LEU A 35 0.11 0.41 -4.78
CA LEU A 35 -0.94 -0.23 -5.57
C LEU A 35 -1.17 -1.68 -5.15
N ILE A 36 -0.11 -2.46 -4.91
CA ILE A 36 -0.24 -3.84 -4.42
C ILE A 36 -0.90 -3.86 -3.04
N TYR A 37 -0.50 -2.94 -2.16
CA TYR A 37 -1.12 -2.80 -0.84
C TYR A 37 -2.62 -2.50 -0.96
N LYS A 38 -2.98 -1.46 -1.72
CA LYS A 38 -4.39 -1.13 -1.97
C LYS A 38 -5.15 -2.32 -2.58
N PHE A 39 -4.56 -3.01 -3.54
CA PHE A 39 -5.16 -4.16 -4.21
C PHE A 39 -5.52 -5.29 -3.23
N MET A 40 -4.64 -5.60 -2.27
CA MET A 40 -4.96 -6.59 -1.24
C MET A 40 -6.18 -6.18 -0.39
N ASP A 41 -6.28 -4.90 -0.02
CA ASP A 41 -7.42 -4.40 0.77
C ASP A 41 -8.73 -4.37 -0.04
N ASP A 42 -8.65 -3.98 -1.32
CA ASP A 42 -9.80 -4.01 -2.22
C ASP A 42 -10.32 -5.45 -2.39
N MET A 43 -9.43 -6.43 -2.58
CA MET A 43 -9.82 -7.85 -2.67
C MET A 43 -10.49 -8.36 -1.39
N ASP A 44 -9.98 -7.97 -0.22
CA ASP A 44 -10.60 -8.33 1.06
C ASP A 44 -12.02 -7.78 1.16
N LYS A 45 -12.23 -6.51 0.76
CA LYS A 45 -13.56 -5.90 0.73
C LYS A 45 -14.49 -6.55 -0.28
N GLU A 46 -14.02 -6.78 -1.50
CA GLU A 46 -14.81 -7.44 -2.55
C GLU A 46 -15.30 -8.82 -2.08
N ASN A 47 -14.44 -9.58 -1.39
CA ASN A 47 -14.82 -10.83 -0.76
C ASN A 47 -15.90 -10.63 0.31
N GLU A 48 -15.72 -9.67 1.22
CA GLU A 48 -16.70 -9.37 2.27
C GLU A 48 -18.06 -8.94 1.70
N GLU A 49 -18.09 -8.16 0.62
CA GLU A 49 -19.31 -7.69 -0.04
C GLU A 49 -20.16 -8.84 -0.61
N VAL A 50 -19.53 -9.94 -1.04
CA VAL A 50 -20.22 -11.14 -1.52
C VAL A 50 -20.41 -12.21 -0.43
N GLY A 51 -20.16 -11.85 0.84
CA GLY A 51 -20.33 -12.74 1.99
C GLY A 51 -19.21 -13.76 2.20
N LEU A 52 -18.08 -13.61 1.49
CA LEU A 52 -16.85 -14.35 1.75
C LEU A 52 -16.04 -13.66 2.86
N LYS A 53 -14.96 -14.30 3.30
CA LYS A 53 -14.08 -13.75 4.34
C LYS A 53 -12.91 -13.01 3.70
N ALA A 54 -12.49 -11.90 4.33
CA ALA A 54 -11.18 -11.30 4.08
C ALA A 54 -10.07 -12.35 4.23
N GLN A 55 -9.01 -12.18 3.44
CA GLN A 55 -7.91 -13.11 3.31
C GLN A 55 -6.60 -12.51 3.79
N PHE A 56 -6.32 -11.22 3.55
CA PHE A 56 -4.99 -10.64 3.80
C PHE A 56 -4.90 -9.89 5.12
N PHE A 57 -5.88 -9.03 5.42
CA PHE A 57 -5.93 -8.14 6.58
C PHE A 57 -6.89 -8.66 7.64
N ILE A 58 -6.61 -9.87 8.14
CA ILE A 58 -7.40 -10.53 9.20
C ILE A 58 -6.69 -10.49 10.55
N ASP A 59 -7.45 -10.75 11.62
CA ASP A 59 -6.95 -10.77 13.00
C ASP A 59 -6.12 -9.52 13.35
N ASP A 60 -4.90 -9.70 13.86
CA ASP A 60 -4.00 -8.61 14.25
C ASP A 60 -3.50 -7.76 13.08
N TRP A 61 -3.70 -8.21 11.84
CA TRP A 61 -3.29 -7.51 10.62
C TRP A 61 -4.35 -6.55 10.10
N LYS A 62 -5.59 -6.60 10.60
CA LYS A 62 -6.68 -5.71 10.18
C LYS A 62 -6.36 -4.23 10.33
N LYS A 63 -5.60 -3.87 11.37
CA LYS A 63 -5.12 -2.49 11.61
C LYS A 63 -4.20 -1.96 10.51
N PHE A 64 -3.56 -2.85 9.75
CA PHE A 64 -2.71 -2.52 8.62
C PHE A 64 -3.47 -2.58 7.30
N SER A 65 -4.80 -2.61 7.28
CA SER A 65 -5.56 -2.52 6.03
C SER A 65 -5.42 -1.13 5.40
N TRP A 66 -5.54 -1.03 4.08
CA TRP A 66 -5.51 0.26 3.38
C TRP A 66 -6.70 1.14 3.81
N THR A 67 -7.82 0.51 4.15
CA THR A 67 -9.00 1.17 4.72
C THR A 67 -8.68 1.91 6.01
N GLU A 68 -8.03 1.23 6.96
CA GLU A 68 -7.66 1.85 8.24
C GLU A 68 -6.59 2.93 8.04
N LEU A 69 -5.69 2.75 7.09
CA LEU A 69 -4.71 3.78 6.74
C LEU A 69 -5.36 5.09 6.27
N LEU A 70 -6.43 4.99 5.47
CA LEU A 70 -7.17 6.14 4.96
C LEU A 70 -8.30 6.61 5.89
N ASN A 71 -8.37 6.08 7.11
CA ASN A 71 -9.36 6.50 8.08
C ASN A 71 -9.23 8.00 8.37
N ASN A 72 -10.35 8.74 8.26
CA ASN A 72 -10.40 10.19 8.42
C ASN A 72 -10.10 10.66 9.86
N LYS A 73 -10.04 9.74 10.81
CA LYS A 73 -9.70 10.03 12.21
C LYS A 73 -8.19 10.16 12.45
N LEU A 74 -7.35 9.66 11.54
CA LEU A 74 -5.90 9.73 11.67
C LEU A 74 -5.40 11.11 11.20
N SER A 75 -4.58 11.75 12.03
CA SER A 75 -3.75 12.87 11.61
C SER A 75 -2.72 12.43 10.55
N GLY A 76 -2.10 13.41 9.89
CA GLY A 76 -1.06 13.14 8.89
C GLY A 76 0.11 12.34 9.45
N GLN A 77 0.55 12.65 10.67
CA GLN A 77 1.63 11.92 11.34
C GLN A 77 1.22 10.50 11.72
N GLU A 78 0.04 10.32 12.34
CA GLU A 78 -0.45 8.99 12.72
C GLU A 78 -0.61 8.08 11.50
N ARG A 79 -1.06 8.64 10.37
CA ARG A 79 -1.14 7.91 9.10
C ARG A 79 0.24 7.51 8.60
N LEU A 80 1.22 8.41 8.64
CA LEU A 80 2.60 8.10 8.23
C LEU A 80 3.22 7.01 9.11
N ASP A 81 3.01 7.10 10.42
CA ASP A 81 3.51 6.11 11.38
C ASP A 81 2.87 4.74 11.15
N LEU A 82 1.55 4.69 10.92
CA LEU A 82 0.84 3.46 10.61
C LEU A 82 1.32 2.86 9.29
N TYR A 83 1.50 3.68 8.25
CA TYR A 83 2.02 3.25 6.96
C TYR A 83 3.43 2.66 7.10
N THR A 84 4.30 3.34 7.85
CA THR A 84 5.68 2.89 8.10
C THR A 84 5.68 1.53 8.82
N GLN A 85 4.84 1.38 9.85
CA GLN A 85 4.69 0.11 10.56
C GLN A 85 4.13 -0.99 9.67
N ALA A 86 3.15 -0.67 8.81
CA ALA A 86 2.56 -1.62 7.88
C ALA A 86 3.62 -2.15 6.91
N ILE A 87 4.35 -1.27 6.22
CA ILE A 87 5.39 -1.66 5.25
C ILE A 87 6.48 -2.50 5.93
N ALA A 88 6.94 -2.11 7.12
CA ALA A 88 7.98 -2.83 7.86
C ALA A 88 7.55 -4.24 8.33
N ASN A 89 6.25 -4.50 8.46
CA ASN A 89 5.72 -5.77 8.96
C ASN A 89 4.96 -6.58 7.91
N MET A 90 4.63 -6.03 6.74
CA MET A 90 3.82 -6.69 5.71
C MET A 90 4.41 -8.04 5.27
N SER A 91 5.74 -8.12 5.17
CA SER A 91 6.46 -9.34 4.81
C SER A 91 6.36 -10.46 5.87
N LYS A 92 5.93 -10.13 7.09
CA LYS A 92 5.73 -11.07 8.20
C LYS A 92 4.29 -11.56 8.32
N ASN A 93 3.35 -10.97 7.56
CA ASN A 93 1.96 -11.40 7.58
C ASN A 93 1.84 -12.83 7.00
N PRO A 94 1.42 -13.84 7.79
CA PRO A 94 1.33 -15.21 7.31
C PRO A 94 0.25 -15.40 6.24
N HIS A 95 -0.74 -14.50 6.20
CA HIS A 95 -1.89 -14.57 5.30
C HIS A 95 -1.61 -13.99 3.91
N ILE A 96 -0.53 -13.22 3.76
CA ILE A 96 -0.12 -12.66 2.48
C ILE A 96 0.67 -13.71 1.67
N PRO A 97 0.33 -13.94 0.38
CA PRO A 97 1.05 -14.83 -0.50
C PRO A 97 2.55 -14.52 -0.55
N GLN A 98 3.37 -15.56 -0.67
CA GLN A 98 4.84 -15.45 -0.64
C GLN A 98 5.39 -14.39 -1.60
N LEU A 99 4.83 -14.32 -2.82
CA LEU A 99 5.20 -13.32 -3.82
C LEU A 99 5.10 -11.89 -3.29
N PHE A 100 3.98 -11.53 -2.68
CA PHE A 100 3.78 -10.17 -2.14
C PHE A 100 4.66 -9.93 -0.92
N ARG A 101 4.86 -10.94 -0.05
CA ARG A 101 5.80 -10.81 1.07
C ARG A 101 7.22 -10.52 0.62
N ASP A 102 7.67 -11.15 -0.46
CA ASP A 102 9.00 -10.92 -1.01
C ASP A 102 9.13 -9.53 -1.66
N ILE A 103 8.07 -9.01 -2.28
CA ILE A 103 8.02 -7.61 -2.74
C ILE A 103 8.19 -6.65 -1.55
N PHE A 104 7.46 -6.87 -0.45
CA PHE A 104 7.52 -6.00 0.72
C PHE A 104 8.80 -6.14 1.56
N LYS A 105 9.57 -7.24 1.45
CA LYS A 105 10.86 -7.37 2.17
C LYS A 105 11.88 -6.30 1.77
N GLY A 106 11.86 -5.88 0.50
CA GLY A 106 12.72 -4.82 -0.02
C GLY A 106 12.10 -3.43 0.04
N ALA A 107 10.85 -3.33 0.52
CA ALA A 107 10.15 -2.05 0.58
C ALA A 107 10.66 -1.24 1.78
N PHE A 108 11.11 -0.03 1.50
CA PHE A 108 11.42 0.98 2.51
C PHE A 108 10.82 2.31 2.06
N LEU A 109 10.67 3.24 3.00
CA LEU A 109 10.17 4.58 2.73
C LEU A 109 11.35 5.54 2.61
N PRO A 110 11.69 6.04 1.40
CA PRO A 110 12.82 6.95 1.18
C PRO A 110 12.45 8.41 1.51
N TYR A 111 11.53 8.64 2.45
CA TYR A 111 11.13 9.99 2.85
C TYR A 111 12.11 10.47 3.91
N ASN A 112 13.05 11.33 3.50
CA ASN A 112 13.87 12.09 4.43
C ASN A 112 13.07 13.37 4.74
N ASP A 113 12.31 13.39 5.83
CA ASP A 113 11.93 14.66 6.46
C ASP A 113 13.06 15.11 7.40
#